data_AF-A0A2V6TJQ6-F1
#
_entry.id   AF-A0A2V6TJQ6-F1
#
_cell.length_a   1.000
_cell.length_b   1.000
_cell.length_c   1.000
_cell.angle_alpha   90.00
_cell.angle_beta   90.00
_cell.angle_gamma   90.00
#
_symmetry.space_group_name_H-M   'P 1'
#
loop_
_entity.id
_entity.type
_entity.pdbx_description
1 polymer ?
#
loop_
_entity_poly.entity_id
_entity_poly.type
_entity_poly.pdbx_seq_one_letter_code
_entity_poly.pdbx_strand_id
1 'polypeptide(L)' 'ATPKTEAQFRVEWQAGKSRKGASILEGYVYNTRPTGATDVRLLVEILDAQGGVIGKTYGVVQGFVGGFDRVPRGRG' A
#
# COMPACT_ATOMS: atom_id res chain seq x y z
N ALA A 1 2.02 23.80 17.11
CA ALA A 1 2.74 22.72 16.41
C ALA A 1 1.72 21.79 15.80
N THR A 2 1.70 21.62 14.48
CA THR A 2 0.84 20.62 13.83
C THR A 2 1.38 19.25 14.23
N PRO A 3 0.61 18.36 14.88
CA PRO A 3 1.11 17.04 15.19
C PRO A 3 1.45 16.34 13.87
N LYS A 4 2.74 16.07 13.63
CA LYS A 4 3.14 15.05 12.67
C LYS A 4 2.68 13.73 13.26
N THR A 5 1.43 13.33 12.98
CA THR A 5 0.99 11.96 13.22
C THR A 5 1.95 11.08 12.46
N GLU A 6 2.82 10.39 13.20
CA GLU A 6 3.73 9.42 12.65
C GLU A 6 2.91 8.40 11.86
N ALA A 7 3.30 8.17 10.60
CA ALA A 7 2.54 7.32 9.71
C ALA A 7 2.45 5.92 10.33
N GLN A 8 1.23 5.47 10.62
CA GLN A 8 0.94 4.18 11.26
C GLN A 8 1.32 3.00 10.37
N PHE A 9 1.45 3.27 9.06
CA PHE A 9 1.88 2.32 8.06
C PHE A 9 2.93 2.96 7.17
N ARG A 10 3.93 2.17 6.79
CA ARG A 10 4.87 2.49 5.71
C ARG A 10 4.56 1.59 4.53
N VAL A 11 4.59 2.13 3.33
CA VAL A 11 4.41 1.34 2.11
C VAL A 11 5.67 1.48 1.27
N GLU A 12 6.21 0.36 0.82
CA GLU A 12 7.30 0.31 -0.15
C GLU A 12 6.79 -0.43 -1.38
N TRP A 13 7.05 0.10 -2.56
CA TRP A 13 6.59 -0.51 -3.80
C TRP A 13 7.52 -0.21 -4.97
N GLN A 14 7.40 -1.04 -5.99
CA GLN A 14 8.07 -0.88 -7.27
C GLN A 14 7.13 -1.27 -8.41
N ALA A 15 7.42 -0.73 -9.60
CA ALA A 15 6.78 -1.20 -10.83
C ALA A 15 7.33 -2.57 -11.21
N GLY A 16 6.45 -3.46 -11.65
CA GLY A 16 6.80 -4.81 -12.08
C GLY A 16 5.92 -5.29 -13.23
N LYS A 17 6.07 -6.57 -13.56
CA LYS A 17 5.27 -7.27 -14.57
C LYS A 17 4.67 -8.53 -13.96
N SER A 18 3.38 -8.74 -14.16
CA SER A 18 2.71 -10.00 -13.82
C SER A 18 3.27 -11.14 -14.67
N ARG A 19 2.96 -12.39 -14.27
CA ARG A 19 3.31 -13.59 -15.04
C ARG A 19 2.76 -13.58 -16.48
N LYS A 20 1.68 -12.83 -16.73
CA LYS A 20 1.06 -12.67 -18.06
C LYS A 20 1.51 -11.38 -18.78
N GLY A 21 2.52 -10.68 -18.28
CA GLY A 21 3.09 -9.48 -18.90
C GLY A 21 2.38 -8.15 -18.60
N ALA A 22 1.23 -8.17 -17.90
CA ALA A 22 0.56 -6.93 -17.48
C ALA A 22 1.44 -6.14 -16.50
N SER A 23 1.46 -4.80 -16.62
CA SER A 23 2.10 -3.92 -15.64
C SER A 23 1.42 -4.03 -14.28
N ILE A 24 2.21 -4.16 -13.22
CA ILE A 24 1.73 -4.23 -11.84
C ILE A 24 2.55 -3.31 -10.94
N LEU A 25 1.98 -2.96 -9.78
CA LEU A 25 2.73 -2.48 -8.64
C LEU A 25 2.86 -3.63 -7.64
N GLU A 26 4.07 -3.90 -7.20
CA GLU A 26 4.36 -4.92 -6.19
C GLU A 26 5.14 -4.30 -5.03
N GLY A 27 4.95 -4.84 -3.83
CA GLY A 27 5.52 -4.24 -2.64
C GLY A 27 4.92 -4.74 -1.33
N TYR A 28 5.23 -4.01 -0.26
CA TYR A 28 4.92 -4.37 1.11
C TYR A 28 4.24 -3.21 1.83
N VAL A 29 3.30 -3.56 2.71
CA VAL A 29 2.79 -2.67 3.75
C VAL A 29 3.40 -3.11 5.08
N TYR A 30 4.02 -2.18 5.77
CA TYR A 30 4.61 -2.35 7.09
C TYR A 30 3.71 -1.66 8.11
N ASN A 31 3.37 -2.36 9.18
CA ASN A 31 2.71 -1.76 10.34
C ASN A 31 3.80 -1.25 11.29
N THR A 32 3.84 0.06 11.53
CA THR A 32 4.86 0.67 12.41
C THR A 32 4.44 0.67 13.87
N ARG A 33 3.23 0.19 14.18
CA ARG A 33 2.68 0.12 15.54
C ARG A 33 2.99 -1.22 16.20
N PRO A 34 3.03 -1.26 17.54
CA PRO A 34 3.15 -2.52 18.30
C PRO A 34 1.88 -3.37 18.24
N THR A 35 0.73 -2.77 17.91
CA THR A 35 -0.55 -3.48 17.74
C THR A 35 -0.76 -3.86 16.29
N GLY A 36 -1.25 -5.06 16.05
CA GLY A 36 -1.58 -5.48 14.68
C GLY A 36 -2.82 -4.79 14.11
N ALA A 37 -2.98 -4.87 12.81
CA ALA A 37 -4.08 -4.27 12.06
C ALA A 37 -4.79 -5.30 11.18
N THR A 38 -6.12 -5.20 11.13
CA THR A 38 -6.98 -5.96 10.22
C THR A 38 -7.59 -5.01 9.19
N ASP A 39 -8.16 -5.57 8.12
CA ASP A 39 -8.92 -4.81 7.10
C ASP A 39 -8.12 -3.68 6.43
N VAL A 40 -6.80 -3.87 6.31
CA VAL A 40 -5.92 -2.88 5.70
C VAL A 40 -6.21 -2.77 4.20
N ARG A 41 -6.64 -1.58 3.79
CA ARG A 41 -6.91 -1.23 2.39
C ARG A 41 -5.93 -0.17 1.92
N LEU A 42 -5.43 -0.33 0.70
CA LEU A 42 -4.52 0.62 0.06
C LEU A 42 -5.24 1.30 -1.11
N LEU A 43 -5.44 2.61 -1.03
CA LEU A 43 -5.83 3.43 -2.17
C LEU A 43 -4.58 3.75 -3.00
N VAL A 44 -4.67 3.53 -4.31
CA VAL A 44 -3.68 3.98 -5.29
C VAL A 44 -4.37 4.98 -6.21
N GLU A 45 -3.81 6.17 -6.30
CA GLU A 45 -4.25 7.22 -7.22
C GLU A 45 -3.25 7.34 -8.36
N ILE A 46 -3.75 7.41 -9.59
CA ILE A 46 -2.96 7.65 -10.79
C ILE A 46 -3.03 9.14 -11.07
N LEU A 47 -1.87 9.78 -11.12
CA LEU A 47 -1.76 11.22 -11.32
C LEU A 47 -1.34 11.53 -12.77
N ASP A 48 -1.86 12.64 -13.30
CA ASP A 48 -1.29 13.28 -14.49
C ASP A 48 0.00 14.06 -14.15
N ALA A 49 0.59 14.70 -15.16
CA ALA A 49 1.83 15.46 -15.01
C ALA A 49 1.68 16.73 -14.14
N GLN A 50 0.45 17.20 -13.90
CA GLN A 50 0.14 18.36 -13.06
C GLN A 50 -0.19 17.93 -11.61
N GLY A 51 -0.19 16.63 -11.32
CA GLY A 51 -0.57 16.07 -10.02
C GLY A 51 -2.08 15.89 -9.84
N GLY A 52 -2.87 16.05 -10.91
CA GLY A 52 -4.31 15.79 -10.91
C GLY A 52 -4.61 14.29 -10.93
N VAL A 53 -5.60 13.84 -10.17
CA VAL A 53 -5.98 12.42 -10.14
C VAL A 53 -6.82 12.07 -11.36
N ILE A 54 -6.31 11.18 -12.22
CA ILE A 54 -6.98 10.69 -13.44
C ILE A 54 -7.49 9.25 -13.30
N GLY A 55 -7.20 8.58 -12.19
CA GLY A 55 -7.69 7.24 -11.89
C GLY A 55 -7.46 6.83 -10.45
N LYS A 56 -8.26 5.89 -9.95
CA LYS A 56 -8.12 5.32 -8.60
C LYS A 56 -8.33 3.82 -8.64
N THR A 57 -7.57 3.10 -7.83
CA THR A 57 -7.78 1.67 -7.59
C THR A 57 -7.50 1.32 -6.14
N TYR A 58 -8.19 0.30 -5.61
CA TYR A 58 -8.01 -0.17 -4.25
C TYR A 58 -7.36 -1.55 -4.25
N GLY A 59 -6.40 -1.73 -3.36
CA GLY A 59 -5.84 -3.03 -3.00
C GLY A 59 -6.30 -3.45 -1.62
N VAL A 60 -6.51 -4.75 -1.45
CA VAL A 60 -6.67 -5.34 -0.13
C VAL A 60 -5.35 -5.98 0.24
N VAL A 61 -4.86 -5.65 1.44
CA VAL A 61 -3.80 -6.42 2.08
C VAL A 61 -4.51 -7.59 2.76
N GLN A 62 -4.30 -8.81 2.27
CA GLN A 62 -5.00 -9.97 2.82
C GLN A 62 -4.43 -10.36 4.18
N GLY A 63 -5.31 -10.51 5.16
CA GLY A 63 -4.98 -11.04 6.49
C GLY A 63 -4.71 -9.97 7.55
N PHE A 64 -3.97 -10.38 8.58
CA PHE A 64 -3.56 -9.57 9.72
C PHE A 64 -2.13 -9.08 9.51
N VAL A 65 -1.91 -7.77 9.63
CA VAL A 65 -0.54 -7.20 9.65
C VAL A 65 -0.11 -7.10 11.11
N GLY A 66 0.77 -8.02 11.54
CA GLY A 66 1.30 -8.03 12.90
C GLY A 66 1.97 -6.72 13.30
N GLY A 67 2.12 -6.49 14.61
CA GLY A 67 2.85 -5.34 15.10
C GLY A 67 4.31 -5.41 14.66
N PHE A 68 4.83 -4.31 14.11
CA PHE A 68 6.16 -4.25 13.50
C PHE A 68 6.42 -5.27 12.37
N ASP A 69 5.37 -5.88 11.82
CA ASP A 69 5.44 -6.90 10.77
C ASP A 69 5.09 -6.32 9.38
N ARG A 70 5.35 -7.10 8.32
CA ARG A 70 5.03 -6.74 6.93
C ARG A 70 4.33 -7.88 6.20
N VAL A 71 3.40 -7.51 5.32
CA VAL A 71 2.75 -8.46 4.41
C VAL A 71 2.81 -7.94 2.98
N PRO A 72 2.99 -8.83 1.99
CA PRO A 72 2.93 -8.45 0.59
C PRO A 72 1.51 -8.03 0.22
N ARG A 73 1.38 -7.07 -0.70
CA ARG A 73 0.08 -6.81 -1.32
C ARG A 73 -0.29 -8.00 -2.21
N GLY A 74 -1.39 -8.68 -1.88
CA GLY A 74 -1.90 -9.82 -2.66
C GLY A 74 -2.33 -9.38 -4.08
N ARG A 75 -1.94 -10.16 -5.09
CA ARG A 75 -2.42 -9.98 -6.47
C ARG A 75 -3.92 -10.33 -6.52
N GLY A 76 -4.74 -9.34 -6.84
CA GLY A 76 -6.00 -9.57 -7.56
C GLY A 76 -5.71 -9.79 -9.03
#